data_AF-A0A645FXW7-F1
#
_entry.id   AF-A0A645FXW7-F1
#
_cell.length_a   1.000
_cell.length_b   1.000
_cell.length_c   1.000
_cell.angle_alpha   90.00
_cell.angle_beta   90.00
_cell.angle_gamma   90.00
#
_symmetry.space_group_name_H-M   'P 1'
#
loop_
_entity.id
_entity.type
_entity.pdbx_description
1 polymer ?
#
loop_
_entity_poly.entity_id
_entity_poly.type
_entity_poly.pdbx_seq_one_letter_code
_entity_poly.pdbx_strand_id
1 'polypeptide(L)' 'MLRDKKQEFLVAKAENEGFKKRIKELEEFLKEADQELTEYDESMVRRYIDKIVVYEDKFTVCFKAGVDLDIER' A
#
# COMPACT_ATOMS: atom_id res chain seq x y z
N MET A 1 6.27 28.67 -28.72
CA MET A 1 5.93 29.15 -27.36
C MET A 1 4.54 28.76 -26.86
N LEU A 2 3.45 28.83 -27.65
CA LEU A 2 2.12 28.32 -27.22
C LEU A 2 1.89 26.85 -27.57
N ARG A 3 2.43 26.39 -28.70
CA ARG A 3 2.35 25.00 -29.17
C ARG A 3 3.11 24.04 -28.25
N ASP A 4 4.30 24.46 -27.79
CA ASP A 4 5.17 23.66 -26.93
C ASP A 4 4.53 23.43 -25.55
N LYS A 5 3.97 24.49 -24.93
CA LYS A 5 3.22 24.39 -23.67
C LYS A 5 2.00 23.47 -23.77
N LYS A 6 1.30 23.47 -24.91
CA LYS A 6 0.17 22.56 -25.14
C LYS A 6 0.65 21.11 -25.21
N GLN A 7 1.82 20.87 -25.82
CA GLN A 7 2.41 19.54 -25.94
C GLN A 7 2.87 19.01 -24.58
N GLU A 8 3.56 19.82 -23.78
CA GLU A 8 3.93 19.49 -22.39
C GLU A 8 2.70 19.14 -21.53
N PHE A 9 1.63 19.93 -21.62
CA PHE A 9 0.42 19.67 -20.85
C PHE A 9 -0.25 18.33 -21.24
N LEU A 10 -0.24 17.99 -22.53
CA LEU A 10 -0.79 16.72 -23.01
C LEU A 10 0.06 15.52 -22.54
N VAL A 11 1.38 15.66 -22.51
CA VAL A 11 2.29 14.62 -21.99
C VAL A 11 2.08 14.43 -20.49
N ALA A 12 2.09 15.52 -19.72
CA ALA A 12 1.87 15.45 -18.26
C ALA A 12 0.48 14.87 -17.92
N LYS A 13 -0.54 15.18 -18.71
CA LYS A 13 -1.87 14.58 -18.56
C LYS A 13 -1.85 13.07 -18.84
N ALA A 14 -1.20 12.64 -19.91
CA ALA A 14 -1.07 11.22 -20.25
C ALA A 14 -0.27 10.44 -19.19
N GLU A 15 0.81 11.01 -18.66
CA GLU A 15 1.60 10.42 -17.57
C GLU A 15 0.76 10.25 -16.29
N ASN A 16 -0.01 11.28 -15.93
CA ASN A 16 -0.90 11.23 -14.76
C ASN A 16 -2.02 10.20 -14.93
N GLU A 17 -2.61 10.11 -16.13
CA GLU A 17 -3.60 9.08 -16.45
C GLU A 17 -3.00 7.67 -16.38
N GLY A 18 -1.77 7.49 -16.86
CA GLY A 18 -1.02 6.23 -16.73
C GLY A 18 -0.76 5.83 -15.28
N PHE A 19 -0.37 6.80 -14.44
CA PHE A 19 -0.20 6.57 -13.00
C PHE A 19 -1.50 6.16 -12.32
N LYS A 20 -2.60 6.87 -12.58
CA LYS A 20 -3.93 6.54 -12.05
C LYS A 20 -4.38 5.15 -12.47
N LYS A 21 -4.13 4.77 -13.72
CA LYS A 21 -4.46 3.43 -14.23
C LYS A 21 -3.72 2.35 -13.45
N ARG A 22 -2.41 2.52 -13.20
CA ARG A 22 -1.59 1.57 -12.44
C ARG A 22 -2.03 1.44 -10.99
N ILE A 23 -2.39 2.55 -10.33
CA ILE A 23 -2.94 2.51 -8.96
C ILE A 23 -4.23 1.71 -8.94
N LYS A 24 -5.14 1.96 -9.89
CA LYS A 24 -6.41 1.23 -9.99
C LYS A 24 -6.20 -0.27 -10.24
N GLU A 25 -5.27 -0.64 -11.13
CA GLU A 25 -4.92 -2.04 -11.38
C GLU A 25 -4.34 -2.72 -10.13
N LEU A 26 -3.52 -2.02 -9.35
CA LEU A 26 -3.01 -2.51 -8.06
C LEU A 26 -4.13 -2.68 -7.02
N GLU A 27 -5.06 -1.72 -6.94
CA GLU A 27 -6.23 -1.82 -6.06
C GLU A 27 -7.15 -2.99 -6.43
N GLU A 28 -7.39 -3.20 -7.74
CA GLU A 28 -8.15 -4.34 -8.25
C GLU A 28 -7.44 -5.66 -7.93
N PHE A 29 -6.12 -5.75 -8.17
CA PHE A 29 -5.32 -6.93 -7.83
C PHE A 29 -5.40 -7.28 -6.33
N LEU A 30 -5.31 -6.29 -5.44
CA LEU A 30 -5.41 -6.53 -3.99
C LEU A 30 -6.82 -6.97 -3.57
N LYS A 31 -7.87 -6.55 -4.28
CA LYS A 31 -9.26 -6.98 -4.01
C LYS A 31 -9.56 -8.37 -4.52
N GLU A 32 -9.00 -8.74 -5.66
CA GLU A 32 -9.14 -10.08 -6.26
C GLU A 32 -8.23 -11.12 -5.60
N ALA A 33 -7.16 -10.67 -4.93
CA ALA A 33 -6.32 -11.51 -4.11
C ALA A 33 -7.09 -11.97 -2.87
N ASP A 34 -7.81 -13.07 -3.01
CA ASP A 34 -8.47 -13.79 -1.93
C ASP A 34 -7.42 -14.48 -1.05
N GLN A 35 -6.75 -13.69 -0.21
CA GLN A 35 -5.86 -14.16 0.85
C GLN A 35 -6.49 -13.83 2.20
N GLU A 36 -7.63 -14.47 2.48
CA GLU A 36 -8.09 -14.55 3.85
C GLU A 36 -7.04 -15.35 4.64
N LEU A 37 -6.40 -14.69 5.61
CA LEU A 37 -5.44 -15.33 6.50
C LEU A 37 -6.20 -16.26 7.44
N THR A 38 -6.41 -17.50 7.01
CA THR A 38 -7.11 -18.53 7.80
C THR A 38 -6.22 -19.15 8.87
N GLU A 39 -4.90 -19.15 8.63
CA GLU A 39 -3.91 -19.76 9.50
C GLU A 39 -2.69 -18.85 9.71
N TYR A 40 -1.97 -19.10 10.80
CA TYR A 40 -0.74 -18.40 11.12
C TYR A 40 0.42 -18.85 10.22
N ASP A 41 1.02 -17.92 9.47
CA ASP A 41 2.22 -18.14 8.67
C ASP A 41 3.41 -17.34 9.22
N GLU A 42 4.33 -18.04 9.88
CA GLU A 42 5.59 -17.49 10.42
C GLU A 42 6.44 -16.79 9.35
N SER A 43 6.44 -17.30 8.12
CA SER A 43 7.22 -16.73 7.02
C SER A 43 6.66 -15.36 6.60
N MET A 44 5.34 -15.20 6.63
CA MET A 44 4.68 -13.91 6.40
C MET A 44 4.95 -12.94 7.56
N VAL A 45 4.85 -13.40 8.80
CA VAL A 45 5.14 -12.57 9.97
C VAL A 45 6.55 -12.01 9.90
N ARG A 46 7.55 -12.86 9.64
CA ARG A 46 8.95 -12.40 9.46
C ARG A 46 9.13 -11.47 8.28
N ARG A 47 8.35 -11.64 7.22
CA ARG A 47 8.43 -10.80 6.02
C ARG A 47 7.90 -9.39 6.29
N TYR A 48 6.79 -9.27 7.01
CA TYR A 48 6.05 -8.01 7.12
C TYR A 48 6.22 -7.28 8.45
N ILE A 49 6.36 -8.00 9.55
CA ILE A 49 6.45 -7.41 10.89
C ILE A 49 7.90 -7.02 11.20
N ASP A 50 8.08 -5.80 11.68
CA ASP A 50 9.34 -5.30 12.21
C ASP A 50 9.45 -5.61 13.71
N LYS A 51 8.48 -5.14 14.49
CA LYS A 51 8.40 -5.38 15.93
C LYS A 51 6.96 -5.22 16.43
N ILE A 52 6.71 -5.70 17.64
CA ILE A 52 5.46 -5.49 18.37
C ILE A 52 5.80 -4.77 19.68
N VAL A 53 5.10 -3.67 19.95
CA VAL A 53 5.20 -2.92 21.22
C VAL A 53 3.98 -3.25 22.06
N VAL A 54 4.21 -3.67 23.30
CA VAL A 54 3.15 -4.07 24.23
C VAL A 54 2.91 -2.93 25.22
N TYR A 55 1.66 -2.50 25.32
CA TYR A 55 1.17 -1.55 26.31
C TYR A 55 0.20 -2.26 27.28
N GLU A 56 -0.29 -1.51 28.27
CA GLU A 56 -1.24 -2.03 29.26
C GLU A 56 -2.61 -2.35 28.65
N ASP A 57 -3.07 -1.51 27.70
CA ASP A 57 -4.40 -1.52 27.09
C ASP A 57 -4.41 -1.91 25.61
N LYS A 58 -3.24 -1.99 24.97
CA LYS A 58 -3.13 -2.27 23.53
C LYS A 58 -1.80 -2.92 23.12
N PHE A 59 -1.77 -3.35 21.87
CA PHE A 59 -0.57 -3.74 21.14
C PHE A 59 -0.40 -2.84 19.92
N THR A 60 0.82 -2.38 19.67
CA THR A 60 1.16 -1.71 18.40
C THR A 60 2.04 -2.64 17.57
N VAL A 61 1.54 -3.03 16.40
CA VAL A 61 2.24 -3.85 15.43
C VAL A 61 2.90 -2.93 14.40
N CYS A 62 4.23 -2.90 14.38
CA CYS A 62 5.00 -2.10 13.43
C CYS A 62 5.35 -2.95 12.21
N PHE A 63 4.91 -2.52 11.02
CA PHE A 63 5.24 -3.18 9.77
C PHE A 63 6.52 -2.59 9.18
N LYS A 64 7.33 -3.44 8.54
CA LYS A 64 8.55 -3.02 7.81
C LYS A 64 8.28 -2.03 6.68
N ALA A 65 7.04 -1.96 6.21
CA ALA A 65 6.57 -0.97 5.24
C ALA A 65 6.42 0.46 5.83
N GLY A 66 6.63 0.64 7.14
CA GLY A 66 6.48 1.92 7.83
C GLY A 66 5.03 2.24 8.21
N VAL A 67 4.16 1.23 8.24
CA VAL A 67 2.76 1.33 8.69
C VAL A 67 2.67 0.72 10.08
N ASP A 68 1.99 1.39 10.99
CA ASP A 68 1.73 0.89 12.34
C ASP A 68 0.24 0.63 12.53
N LEU A 69 -0.09 -0.45 13.23
CA LEU A 69 -1.47 -0.84 13.53
C LEU A 69 -1.64 -1.06 15.03
N ASP A 70 -2.64 -0.40 15.61
CA ASP A 70 -3.01 -0.57 17.02
C ASP A 70 -4.14 -1.59 17.17
N ILE A 71 -3.95 -2.53 18.11
CA ILE A 71 -4.92 -3.56 18.49
C ILE A 71 -5.25 -3.36 19.97
N GLU A 72 -6.48 -2.98 20.28
CA GLU A 72 -6.98 -2.91 21.65
C GLU A 72 -7.03 -4.33 22.27
N ARG A 73 -6.79 -4.42 23.58
CA ARG A 73 -6.79 -5.69 24.32
C ARG A 73 -8.18 -6.32 24.50
#